data_AF-A0A414AG55-F1
#
_entry.id   AF-A0A414AG55-F1
#
_cell.length_a   1.000
_cell.length_b   1.000
_cell.length_c   1.000
_cell.angle_alpha   90.00
_cell.angle_beta   90.00
_cell.angle_gamma   90.00
#
_symmetry.space_group_name_H-M   'P 1'
#
loop_
_entity.id
_entity.type
_entity.pdbx_description
1 polymer ?
#
loop_
_entity_poly.entity_id
_entity_poly.type
_entity_poly.pdbx_seq_one_letter_code
_entity_poly.pdbx_strand_id
1 'polypeptide(L)'
;MSRWKLFNPNPRNQRVGDCPIRAITKALDSDWETVFAGVTVCACALSDMPSANHVWGSYLRQNGFKRYIVDDHGQDVYTVEDFCQDNPIGTYILAITGHVVCVQDGYYWDTWDSGQEIPIYYWERR
;
A
#
# COMPACT_ATOMS: atom_id res chain seq x y z
N MET A 1 13.04 14.19 11.11
CA MET A 1 13.64 13.47 9.95
C MET A 1 12.49 12.85 9.19
N SER A 2 12.48 12.95 7.84
CA SER A 2 11.39 12.37 7.05
C SER A 2 11.30 10.85 7.27
N ARG A 3 10.08 10.34 7.43
CA ARG A 3 9.77 8.90 7.54
C ARG A 3 9.65 8.22 6.17
N TRP A 4 9.88 8.98 5.10
CA TRP A 4 9.93 8.47 3.73
C TRP A 4 11.18 7.62 3.47
N LYS A 5 10.98 6.53 2.73
CA LYS A 5 12.04 5.72 2.12
C LYS A 5 11.75 5.53 0.63
N LEU A 6 12.74 5.84 -0.20
CA LEU A 6 12.66 5.57 -1.63
C LEU A 6 12.54 4.06 -1.87
N PHE A 7 11.50 3.65 -2.60
CA PHE A 7 11.26 2.25 -2.95
C PHE A 7 10.68 2.12 -4.37
N ASN A 8 11.44 1.49 -5.25
CA ASN A 8 10.96 1.11 -6.59
C ASN A 8 11.41 -0.32 -6.94
N PRO A 9 10.61 -1.34 -6.63
CA PRO A 9 10.94 -2.74 -6.93
C PRO A 9 10.61 -3.13 -8.37
N ASN A 10 10.11 -2.20 -9.21
CA ASN A 10 9.84 -2.48 -10.61
C ASN A 10 11.13 -2.99 -11.29
N PRO A 11 11.14 -4.17 -11.96
CA PRO A 11 12.37 -4.79 -12.49
C PRO A 11 13.10 -3.93 -13.53
N ARG A 12 12.39 -2.99 -14.16
CA ARG A 12 12.95 -2.03 -15.13
C ARG A 12 13.17 -0.64 -14.54
N ASN A 13 13.00 -0.50 -13.22
CA ASN A 13 13.01 0.76 -12.48
C ASN A 13 12.08 1.83 -13.09
N GLN A 14 11.00 1.38 -13.74
CA GLN A 14 10.03 2.28 -14.38
C GLN A 14 9.10 2.88 -13.32
N ARG A 15 8.54 4.06 -13.64
CA ARG A 15 7.47 4.70 -12.86
C ARG A 15 6.18 4.59 -13.66
N VAL A 16 5.38 3.59 -13.34
CA VAL A 16 4.10 3.28 -14.02
C VAL A 16 2.97 3.21 -12.98
N GLY A 17 1.74 2.89 -13.41
CA GLY A 17 0.58 2.73 -12.54
C GLY A 17 0.60 1.44 -11.70
N ASP A 18 1.73 1.11 -11.09
CA ASP A 18 1.97 -0.13 -10.32
C ASP A 18 2.01 0.09 -8.80
N CYS A 19 1.52 1.22 -8.29
CA CYS A 19 1.58 1.53 -6.87
C CYS A 19 1.00 0.45 -5.94
N PRO A 20 -0.11 -0.26 -6.26
CA PRO A 20 -0.58 -1.35 -5.41
C PRO A 20 0.44 -2.49 -5.40
N ILE A 21 1.04 -2.82 -6.55
CA ILE A 21 2.05 -3.88 -6.67
C ILE A 21 3.28 -3.53 -5.85
N ARG A 22 3.82 -2.31 -5.98
CA ARG A 22 4.99 -1.87 -5.20
C ARG A 22 4.70 -1.89 -3.69
N ALA A 23 3.54 -1.40 -3.26
CA ALA A 23 3.16 -1.40 -1.86
C ALA A 23 3.06 -2.84 -1.30
N ILE A 24 2.40 -3.74 -2.04
CA ILE A 24 2.26 -5.15 -1.65
C ILE A 24 3.61 -5.87 -1.64
N THR A 25 4.47 -5.58 -2.62
CA THR A 25 5.84 -6.11 -2.70
C THR A 25 6.60 -5.83 -1.42
N LYS A 26 6.56 -4.58 -0.95
CA LYS A 26 7.19 -4.20 0.32
C LYS A 26 6.57 -4.91 1.52
N ALA A 27 5.24 -4.94 1.58
CA ALA A 27 4.50 -5.49 2.71
C ALA A 27 4.61 -7.02 2.87
N LEU A 28 4.91 -7.73 1.77
CA LEU A 28 5.06 -9.19 1.76
C LEU A 28 6.51 -9.66 1.81
N ASP A 29 7.49 -8.77 1.66
CA ASP A 29 8.89 -9.12 1.39
C ASP A 29 9.02 -10.09 0.19
N SER A 30 8.31 -9.76 -0.88
CA SER A 30 8.25 -10.54 -2.13
C SER A 30 8.90 -9.74 -3.27
N ASP A 31 9.16 -10.36 -4.41
CA ASP A 31 9.52 -9.63 -5.64
C ASP A 31 8.29 -9.11 -6.39
N TRP A 32 8.53 -8.13 -7.27
CA TRP A 32 7.46 -7.45 -8.04
C TRP A 32 6.72 -8.39 -9.00
N GLU A 33 7.41 -9.35 -9.63
CA GLU A 33 6.81 -10.24 -10.63
C GLU A 33 5.86 -11.25 -9.97
N THR A 34 6.27 -11.81 -8.83
CA THR A 34 5.42 -12.68 -8.00
C THR A 34 4.14 -11.98 -7.57
N VAL A 35 4.25 -10.74 -7.06
CA VAL A 35 3.08 -9.97 -6.64
C VAL A 35 2.19 -9.59 -7.82
N PHE A 36 2.79 -9.13 -8.93
CA PHE A 36 2.05 -8.78 -10.14
C PHE A 36 1.27 -9.98 -10.68
N ALA A 37 1.90 -11.15 -10.75
CA ALA A 37 1.25 -12.38 -11.18
C ALA A 37 0.10 -12.78 -10.23
N GLY A 38 0.33 -12.74 -8.92
CA GLY A 38 -0.69 -13.08 -7.91
C GLY A 38 -1.92 -12.17 -7.96
N VAL A 39 -1.71 -10.84 -8.10
CA VAL A 39 -2.82 -9.89 -8.28
C VAL A 39 -3.52 -10.12 -9.62
N THR A 40 -2.78 -10.44 -10.68
CA THR A 40 -3.37 -10.73 -12.00
C THR A 40 -4.22 -12.00 -11.99
N VAL A 41 -3.85 -13.03 -11.22
CA VAL A 41 -4.71 -14.22 -11.01
C VAL A 41 -6.03 -13.82 -10.36
N CYS A 42 -5.99 -12.95 -9.35
CA CYS A 42 -7.21 -12.40 -8.75
C CYS A 42 -8.04 -11.59 -9.75
N ALA A 43 -7.37 -10.82 -10.62
CA ALA A 43 -7.99 -10.03 -11.67
C ALA A 43 -8.77 -10.92 -12.66
N CYS A 44 -8.16 -12.03 -13.10
CA CYS A 44 -8.82 -13.03 -13.95
C CYS A 44 -10.02 -13.67 -13.24
N ALA A 45 -9.88 -14.06 -11.97
CA ALA A 45 -10.96 -14.67 -11.21
C ALA A 45 -12.17 -13.74 -11.00
N LEU A 46 -11.91 -12.43 -10.89
CA LEU A 46 -12.93 -11.40 -10.69
C LEU A 46 -13.40 -10.73 -11.99
N SER A 47 -12.78 -11.07 -13.12
CA SER A 47 -13.05 -10.46 -14.44
C SER A 47 -12.94 -8.93 -14.45
N ASP A 48 -11.96 -8.38 -13.73
CA ASP A 48 -11.68 -6.93 -13.67
C ASP A 48 -10.17 -6.64 -13.71
N MET A 49 -9.79 -5.36 -13.78
CA MET A 49 -8.41 -4.91 -13.90
C MET A 49 -7.61 -5.09 -12.60
N PRO A 50 -6.31 -5.46 -12.68
CA PRO A 50 -5.42 -5.53 -11.51
C PRO A 50 -5.37 -4.24 -10.67
N SER A 51 -5.61 -3.08 -11.29
CA SER A 51 -5.62 -1.77 -10.64
C SER A 51 -6.88 -1.49 -9.81
N ALA A 52 -7.96 -2.26 -9.98
CA ALA A 52 -9.20 -2.04 -9.25
C ALA A 52 -9.04 -2.38 -7.75
N ASN A 53 -9.54 -1.49 -6.87
CA ASN A 53 -9.41 -1.60 -5.41
C ASN A 53 -9.83 -2.95 -4.83
N HIS A 54 -10.88 -3.55 -5.39
CA HIS A 54 -11.38 -4.82 -4.90
C HIS A 54 -10.54 -6.02 -5.38
N VAL A 55 -9.81 -5.88 -6.50
CA VAL A 55 -8.96 -6.94 -7.08
C VAL A 55 -7.68 -7.11 -6.28
N TRP A 56 -6.85 -6.07 -6.15
CA TRP A 56 -5.65 -6.17 -5.30
C TRP A 56 -6.02 -6.33 -3.82
N GLY A 57 -7.18 -5.82 -3.40
CA GLY A 57 -7.74 -6.11 -2.07
C GLY A 57 -8.11 -7.59 -1.87
N SER A 58 -8.47 -8.32 -2.92
CA SER A 58 -8.67 -9.78 -2.85
C SER A 58 -7.36 -10.50 -2.56
N TYR A 59 -6.29 -10.11 -3.27
CA TYR A 59 -4.95 -10.67 -3.05
C TYR A 59 -4.45 -10.40 -1.63
N LEU A 60 -4.70 -9.20 -1.09
CA LEU A 60 -4.37 -8.86 0.30
C LEU A 60 -5.07 -9.75 1.33
N ARG A 61 -6.37 -10.01 1.16
CA ARG A 61 -7.11 -10.93 2.06
C ARG A 61 -6.53 -12.33 2.05
N GLN A 62 -6.14 -12.83 0.88
CA GLN A 62 -5.50 -14.15 0.75
C GLN A 62 -4.15 -14.22 1.47
N ASN A 63 -3.47 -13.07 1.61
CA ASN A 63 -2.20 -12.94 2.33
C ASN A 63 -2.35 -12.46 3.79
N GLY A 64 -3.54 -12.63 4.38
CA GLY A 64 -3.77 -12.40 5.81
C GLY A 64 -4.03 -10.95 6.21
N PHE A 65 -4.16 -10.02 5.25
CA PHE A 65 -4.49 -8.64 5.56
C PHE A 65 -5.98 -8.46 5.85
N LYS A 66 -6.28 -7.54 6.77
CA LYS A 66 -7.64 -7.06 7.07
C LYS A 66 -7.75 -5.58 6.75
N ARG A 67 -8.91 -5.17 6.23
CA ARG A 67 -9.17 -3.77 5.84
C ARG A 67 -9.86 -3.01 6.97
N TYR A 68 -9.43 -1.78 7.18
CA TYR A 68 -9.95 -0.83 8.15
C TYR A 68 -10.14 0.54 7.49
N ILE A 69 -11.12 1.31 7.96
CA ILE A 69 -11.28 2.71 7.56
C ILE A 69 -10.29 3.53 8.39
N VAL A 70 -9.71 4.58 7.82
CA VAL A 70 -8.90 5.53 8.58
C VAL A 70 -9.83 6.34 9.48
N ASP A 71 -9.54 6.31 10.78
CA ASP A 71 -10.12 7.25 11.76
C ASP A 71 -9.26 8.52 11.72
N ASP A 72 -9.89 9.68 11.56
CA ASP A 72 -9.17 10.96 11.56
C ASP A 72 -8.75 11.38 12.98
N HIS A 73 -9.14 10.61 14.01
CA HIS A 73 -8.86 10.87 15.41
C HIS A 73 -9.27 12.28 15.87
N GLY A 74 -10.27 12.87 15.20
CA GLY A 74 -10.73 14.24 15.45
C GLY A 74 -9.78 15.32 14.96
N GLN A 75 -8.83 14.99 14.08
CA GLN A 75 -7.96 15.95 13.41
C GLN A 75 -8.63 16.48 12.13
N ASP A 76 -8.43 17.76 11.82
CA ASP A 76 -8.93 18.36 10.58
C ASP A 76 -8.28 17.74 9.33
N VAL A 77 -7.03 17.27 9.45
CA VAL A 77 -6.27 16.57 8.40
C VAL A 77 -5.42 15.48 9.05
N TYR A 78 -5.56 14.24 8.59
CA TYR A 78 -4.75 13.10 9.02
C TYR A 78 -3.94 12.57 7.83
N THR A 79 -2.61 12.68 7.90
CA THR A 79 -1.72 12.39 6.76
C THR A 79 -1.06 11.00 6.86
N VAL A 80 -0.39 10.56 5.80
CA VAL A 80 0.46 9.36 5.83
C VAL A 80 1.57 9.49 6.88
N GLU A 81 2.14 10.69 7.06
CA GLU A 81 3.12 10.95 8.12
C GLU A 81 2.54 10.78 9.51
N ASP A 82 1.33 11.27 9.77
CA ASP A 82 0.62 11.11 11.05
C ASP A 82 0.33 9.63 11.32
N PHE A 83 -0.16 8.91 10.30
CA PHE A 83 -0.36 7.45 10.37
C PHE A 83 0.92 6.72 10.79
N CYS A 84 2.07 7.11 10.23
CA CYS A 84 3.35 6.50 10.58
C CYS A 84 3.85 6.86 11.98
N GLN A 85 3.45 8.02 12.53
CA GLN A 85 3.78 8.42 13.90
C GLN A 85 2.97 7.62 14.91
N ASP A 86 1.67 7.45 14.65
CA ASP A 86 0.75 6.72 15.53
C ASP A 86 0.96 5.20 15.46
N ASN A 87 1.49 4.69 14.34
CA ASN A 87 1.73 3.28 14.11
C ASN A 87 3.25 3.00 13.92
N PRO A 88 4.05 3.06 15.00
CA PRO A 88 5.51 2.90 14.92
C PRO A 88 5.97 1.46 14.65
N ILE A 89 5.08 0.47 14.76
CA ILE A 89 5.36 -0.96 14.57
C ILE A 89 4.22 -1.55 13.74
N GLY A 90 4.56 -2.44 12.81
CA GLY A 90 3.57 -3.18 12.03
C GLY A 90 3.70 -2.94 10.53
N THR A 91 2.89 -3.65 9.75
CA THR A 91 2.88 -3.57 8.28
C THR A 91 1.49 -3.23 7.78
N TYR A 92 1.42 -2.12 7.05
CA TYR A 92 0.19 -1.54 6.56
C TYR A 92 0.28 -1.17 5.08
N ILE A 93 -0.87 -1.21 4.39
CA ILE A 93 -1.01 -0.67 3.04
C ILE A 93 -2.14 0.34 3.04
N LEU A 94 -1.81 1.60 2.78
CA LEU A 94 -2.72 2.73 2.81
C LEU A 94 -3.21 2.98 1.38
N ALA A 95 -4.53 3.06 1.24
CA ALA A 95 -5.15 3.54 0.01
C ALA A 95 -5.47 5.02 0.18
N ILE A 96 -4.88 5.82 -0.69
CA ILE A 96 -5.08 7.27 -0.78
C ILE A 96 -5.73 7.57 -2.14
N THR A 97 -6.16 8.80 -2.38
CA THR A 97 -6.83 9.14 -3.64
C THR A 97 -5.88 8.94 -4.83
N GLY A 98 -6.17 7.95 -5.67
CA GLY A 98 -5.39 7.65 -6.89
C GLY A 98 -4.03 6.99 -6.66
N HIS A 99 -3.68 6.63 -5.42
CA HIS A 99 -2.37 6.05 -5.10
C HIS A 99 -2.45 5.07 -3.91
N VAL A 100 -1.43 4.22 -3.78
CA VAL A 100 -1.32 3.19 -2.73
C VAL A 100 0.10 3.15 -2.22
N VAL A 101 0.28 3.16 -0.89
CA VAL A 101 1.60 3.21 -0.24
C VAL A 101 1.70 2.18 0.87
N CYS A 102 2.90 1.58 1.02
CA CYS A 102 3.19 0.68 2.13
C CYS A 102 3.78 1.49 3.29
N VAL A 103 3.25 1.25 4.49
CA VAL A 103 3.88 1.67 5.76
C VAL A 103 4.40 0.41 6.46
N GLN A 104 5.65 0.45 6.90
CA GLN A 104 6.25 -0.63 7.67
C GLN A 104 7.11 -0.02 8.79
N ASP A 105 6.78 -0.38 10.03
CA ASP A 105 7.48 0.03 11.26
C ASP A 105 7.68 1.55 11.36
N GLY A 106 6.59 2.30 11.10
CA GLY A 106 6.56 3.76 11.16
C GLY A 106 7.30 4.47 10.02
N TYR A 107 7.66 3.77 8.94
CA TYR A 107 8.21 4.36 7.71
C TYR A 107 7.31 4.04 6.51
N TYR A 108 7.18 4.96 5.56
CA TYR A 108 6.47 4.72 4.30
C TYR A 108 7.45 4.57 3.13
N TRP A 109 7.13 3.64 2.23
CA TRP A 109 8.00 3.18 1.15
C TRP A 109 7.37 3.49 -0.20
N ASP A 110 7.97 4.42 -0.95
CA ASP A 110 7.38 4.90 -2.20
C ASP A 110 8.40 5.53 -3.15
N THR A 111 7.98 5.82 -4.38
CA THR A 111 8.79 6.44 -5.44
C THR A 111 8.97 7.95 -5.28
N TRP A 112 8.21 8.57 -4.39
CA TRP A 112 8.24 9.99 -4.05
C TRP A 112 7.77 10.19 -2.60
N ASP A 113 8.00 11.39 -2.04
CA ASP A 113 7.62 11.70 -0.67
C ASP A 113 6.10 11.96 -0.56
N SER A 114 5.33 10.90 -0.39
CA SER A 114 3.85 10.90 -0.27
C SER A 114 3.33 11.18 1.15
N GLY A 115 4.16 11.73 2.03
CA GLY A 115 3.86 11.91 3.45
C GLY A 115 2.64 12.80 3.75
N GLN A 116 2.36 13.78 2.89
CA GLN A 116 1.27 14.75 3.07
C GLN A 116 -0.07 14.31 2.46
N GLU A 117 -0.11 13.13 1.84
CA GLU A 117 -1.35 12.59 1.29
C GLU A 117 -2.29 12.09 2.40
N ILE A 118 -3.59 12.09 2.11
CA ILE A 118 -4.64 11.73 3.09
C ILE A 118 -5.13 10.30 2.81
N PRO A 119 -4.86 9.33 3.69
CA PRO A 119 -5.33 7.97 3.53
C PRO A 119 -6.83 7.86 3.83
N ILE A 120 -7.53 7.05 3.04
CA ILE A 120 -8.97 6.84 3.12
C ILE A 120 -9.26 5.56 3.93
N TYR A 121 -8.51 4.51 3.63
CA TYR A 121 -8.59 3.23 4.31
C TYR A 121 -7.21 2.56 4.27
N TYR A 122 -6.98 1.63 5.17
CA TYR A 122 -5.74 0.87 5.21
C TYR A 122 -6.00 -0.62 5.36
N TRP A 123 -4.97 -1.40 5.05
CA TRP A 123 -4.90 -2.83 5.29
C TRP A 123 -3.81 -3.08 6.33
N GLU A 124 -4.08 -3.94 7.30
CA GLU A 124 -3.13 -4.36 8.33
C GLU A 124 -2.89 -5.87 8.23
N ARG A 125 -1.63 -6.29 8.37
CA ARG A 125 -1.24 -7.69 8.56
C ARG A 125 -0.69 -7.86 9.98
N ARG A 126 -1.39 -8.66 10.78
CA ARG A 126 -1.00 -9.03 12.14
C ARG A 126 -0.18 -10.32 12.17
#